data_AF-A0A3S1ZHN9-F1
#
_entry.id   AF-A0A3S1ZHN9-F1
#
_cell.length_a   1.000
_cell.length_b   1.000
_cell.length_c   1.000
_cell.angle_alpha   90.00
_cell.angle_beta   90.00
_cell.angle_gamma   90.00
#
_symmetry.space_group_name_H-M   'P 1'
#
loop_
_entity.id
_entity.type
_entity.pdbx_description
1 polymer ?
#
loop_
_entity_poly.entity_id
_entity_poly.type
_entity_poly.pdbx_seq_one_letter_code
_entity_poly.pdbx_strand_id
1 'polypeptide(L)'
;GWPSEKARAAASRADPVIDAVTVFDDLASALADLNFVFATTARQRDGFKSVRGPVEAGRLLRARHAMGQRTGILFGRERFGLYNDEVGLADEIVTFPVDPDFSSLNIAQAALLMSYEWMKSGLEDETKTNFSGPDMKPASKEELHGLFAYLEGALEARGYFRPAPKKPKMIDNLRAVLTRAGFAEPELKVLRGIISSLDRFSPAMPRGDGSPGDDPRRLPAAAARARKAEAARLAGAGKDDDIPPLGGKGTDND
;
A
#
# COMPACT_ATOMS: atom_id res chain seq x y z
N GLY A 1 -23.80 -31.98 24.90
CA GLY A 1 -24.77 -31.91 23.80
C GLY A 1 -25.12 -30.46 23.55
N TRP A 2 -26.04 -30.20 22.62
CA TRP A 2 -26.63 -28.89 22.42
C TRP A 2 -27.96 -28.81 23.21
N PRO A 3 -28.35 -27.65 23.77
CA PRO A 3 -27.61 -26.38 23.86
C PRO A 3 -26.37 -26.47 24.77
N SER A 4 -25.41 -25.54 24.60
CA SER A 4 -24.13 -25.53 25.34
C SER A 4 -23.79 -24.16 25.91
N GLU A 5 -23.85 -24.01 27.24
CA GLU A 5 -23.43 -22.78 27.93
C GLU A 5 -21.95 -22.47 27.71
N LYS A 6 -21.10 -23.50 27.63
CA LYS A 6 -19.68 -23.33 27.31
C LYS A 6 -19.46 -22.73 25.91
N ALA A 7 -20.27 -23.15 24.93
CA ALA A 7 -20.21 -22.59 23.59
C ALA A 7 -20.66 -21.11 23.58
N ARG A 8 -21.74 -20.79 24.31
CA ARG A 8 -22.20 -19.40 24.47
C ARG A 8 -21.15 -18.52 25.12
N ALA A 9 -20.54 -18.97 26.21
CA ALA A 9 -19.48 -18.23 26.90
C ALA A 9 -18.25 -17.97 25.99
N ALA A 10 -17.89 -18.94 25.14
CA ALA A 10 -16.78 -18.80 24.20
C ALA A 10 -17.09 -17.89 22.99
N ALA A 11 -18.37 -17.66 22.67
CA ALA A 11 -18.80 -16.93 21.50
C ALA A 11 -18.61 -15.40 21.59
N SER A 12 -18.24 -14.85 22.76
CA SER A 12 -17.88 -13.44 22.96
C SER A 12 -18.87 -12.45 22.28
N ARG A 13 -20.16 -12.55 22.65
CA ARG A 13 -21.31 -11.78 22.11
C ARG A 13 -21.80 -12.17 20.72
N ALA A 14 -21.26 -13.23 20.11
CA ALA A 14 -21.87 -13.85 18.94
C ALA A 14 -23.07 -14.76 19.32
N ASP A 15 -23.86 -14.35 20.33
CA ASP A 15 -25.05 -15.06 20.79
C ASP A 15 -26.05 -15.38 19.66
N PRO A 16 -26.32 -14.46 18.70
CA PRO A 16 -27.25 -14.77 17.61
C PRO A 16 -26.84 -15.95 16.75
N VAL A 17 -25.53 -16.21 16.61
CA VAL A 17 -25.02 -17.36 15.84
C VAL A 17 -25.27 -18.66 16.59
N ILE A 18 -25.05 -18.64 17.92
CA ILE A 18 -25.32 -19.77 18.81
C ILE A 18 -26.82 -20.05 18.84
N ASP A 19 -27.65 -19.03 19.00
CA ASP A 19 -29.11 -19.18 19.07
C ASP A 19 -29.73 -19.75 17.79
N ALA A 20 -29.07 -19.54 16.64
CA ALA A 20 -29.50 -20.04 15.33
C ALA A 20 -29.03 -21.48 15.02
N VAL A 21 -28.28 -22.14 15.91
CA VAL A 21 -27.80 -23.51 15.66
C VAL A 21 -28.96 -24.51 15.64
N THR A 22 -29.06 -25.23 14.53
CA THR A 22 -29.95 -26.40 14.39
C THR A 22 -29.13 -27.68 14.51
N VAL A 23 -29.65 -28.66 15.25
CA VAL A 23 -29.04 -29.99 15.40
C VAL A 23 -29.86 -30.99 14.61
N PHE A 24 -29.17 -31.85 13.87
CA PHE A 24 -29.75 -32.91 13.07
C PHE A 24 -29.21 -34.27 13.55
N ASP A 25 -30.00 -35.32 13.36
CA ASP A 25 -29.62 -36.69 13.74
C ASP A 25 -28.55 -37.28 12.81
N ASP A 26 -28.51 -36.81 11.55
CA ASP A 26 -27.57 -37.26 10.53
C ASP A 26 -27.14 -36.11 9.59
N LEU A 27 -26.03 -36.34 8.89
CA LEU A 27 -25.44 -35.35 8.00
C LEU A 27 -26.29 -35.08 6.76
N ALA A 28 -26.95 -36.09 6.19
CA ALA A 28 -27.75 -35.90 4.99
C ALA A 28 -28.93 -34.96 5.26
N SER A 29 -29.58 -35.10 6.41
CA SER A 29 -30.62 -34.21 6.90
C SER A 29 -30.14 -32.76 7.07
N ALA A 30 -28.90 -32.57 7.56
CA ALA A 30 -28.31 -31.23 7.71
C ALA A 30 -27.95 -30.53 6.38
N LEU A 31 -27.85 -31.30 5.28
CA LEU A 31 -27.48 -30.79 3.95
C LEU A 31 -28.66 -30.72 2.98
N ALA A 32 -29.82 -31.25 3.36
CA ALA A 32 -30.96 -31.47 2.47
C ALA A 32 -31.47 -30.21 1.76
N ASP A 33 -31.23 -29.04 2.34
CA ASP A 33 -31.68 -27.76 1.82
C ASP A 33 -30.58 -26.93 1.13
N LEU A 34 -29.37 -27.49 1.00
CA LEU A 34 -28.24 -26.87 0.32
C LEU A 34 -28.16 -27.32 -1.14
N ASN A 35 -27.68 -26.43 -2.00
CA ASN A 35 -27.43 -26.70 -3.41
C ASN A 35 -25.95 -26.99 -3.71
N PHE A 36 -25.05 -26.64 -2.79
CA PHE A 36 -23.61 -26.87 -2.95
C PHE A 36 -22.90 -26.91 -1.60
N VAL A 37 -22.00 -27.88 -1.43
CA VAL A 37 -21.32 -28.14 -0.17
C VAL A 37 -19.83 -28.37 -0.40
N PHE A 38 -18.99 -27.67 0.37
CA PHE A 38 -17.56 -27.96 0.45
C PHE A 38 -17.24 -28.86 1.65
N ALA A 39 -16.34 -29.83 1.49
CA ALA A 39 -15.72 -30.56 2.59
C ALA A 39 -14.31 -30.04 2.88
N THR A 40 -14.02 -29.67 4.13
CA THR A 40 -12.66 -29.26 4.54
C THR A 40 -11.82 -30.48 4.94
N THR A 41 -10.69 -30.71 4.26
CA THR A 41 -9.77 -31.80 4.60
C THR A 41 -8.32 -31.46 4.25
N ALA A 42 -7.41 -31.80 5.16
CA ALA A 42 -5.97 -31.74 4.97
C ALA A 42 -5.40 -32.97 4.24
N ARG A 43 -6.16 -34.08 4.21
CA ARG A 43 -5.72 -35.34 3.60
C ARG A 43 -6.04 -35.35 2.11
N GLN A 44 -5.06 -35.70 1.30
CA GLN A 44 -5.30 -36.14 -0.06
C GLN A 44 -6.22 -37.36 -0.02
N ARG A 45 -7.26 -37.36 -0.86
CA ARG A 45 -8.22 -38.45 -0.97
C ARG A 45 -8.21 -38.94 -2.40
N ASP A 46 -8.21 -40.25 -2.58
CA ASP A 46 -8.42 -40.86 -3.88
C ASP A 46 -9.90 -40.68 -4.25
N GLY A 47 -10.16 -39.77 -5.18
CA GLY A 47 -11.50 -39.43 -5.59
C GLY A 47 -11.51 -38.44 -6.75
N PHE A 48 -12.65 -38.35 -7.43
CA PHE A 48 -12.84 -37.47 -8.59
C PHE A 48 -13.32 -36.06 -8.24
N LYS A 49 -13.41 -35.72 -6.94
CA LYS A 49 -13.88 -34.41 -6.50
C LYS A 49 -12.80 -33.36 -6.73
N SER A 50 -13.18 -32.20 -7.26
CA SER A 50 -12.29 -31.06 -7.38
C SER A 50 -11.78 -30.61 -6.01
N VAL A 51 -10.49 -30.27 -5.95
CA VAL A 51 -9.84 -29.72 -4.75
C VAL A 51 -9.52 -28.26 -5.02
N ARG A 52 -9.86 -27.38 -4.08
CA ARG A 52 -9.59 -25.94 -4.17
C ARG A 52 -8.87 -25.43 -2.93
N GLY A 53 -8.12 -24.35 -3.13
CA GLY A 53 -7.65 -23.51 -2.04
C GLY A 53 -8.80 -22.66 -1.46
N PRO A 54 -8.62 -22.11 -0.24
CA PRO A 54 -9.68 -21.37 0.45
C PRO A 54 -10.10 -20.07 -0.29
N VAL A 55 -9.17 -19.44 -1.03
CA VAL A 55 -9.45 -18.25 -1.86
C VAL A 55 -10.44 -18.57 -2.98
N GLU A 56 -10.17 -19.64 -3.75
CA GLU A 56 -11.05 -20.06 -4.85
C GLU A 56 -12.40 -20.54 -4.32
N ALA A 57 -12.40 -21.28 -3.21
CA ALA A 57 -13.62 -21.73 -2.56
C ALA A 57 -14.50 -20.57 -2.10
N GLY A 58 -13.91 -19.53 -1.48
CA GLY A 58 -14.62 -18.34 -1.05
C GLY A 58 -15.26 -17.57 -2.21
N ARG A 59 -14.58 -17.48 -3.37
CA ARG A 59 -15.13 -16.87 -4.59
C ARG A 59 -16.24 -17.71 -5.22
N LEU A 60 -16.09 -19.03 -5.27
CA LEU A 60 -17.11 -19.93 -5.82
C LEU A 60 -18.38 -19.91 -4.99
N LEU A 61 -18.25 -20.00 -3.66
CA LEU A 61 -19.38 -19.86 -2.74
C LEU A 61 -20.12 -18.55 -3.01
N ARG A 62 -19.38 -17.44 -3.12
CA ARG A 62 -19.96 -16.10 -3.35
C ARG A 62 -20.73 -16.03 -4.66
N ALA A 63 -20.14 -16.54 -5.74
CA ALA A 63 -20.79 -16.59 -7.05
C ALA A 63 -22.09 -17.41 -7.00
N ARG A 64 -22.08 -18.58 -6.35
CA ARG A 64 -23.28 -19.43 -6.16
C ARG A 64 -24.36 -18.73 -5.34
N HIS A 65 -23.98 -18.09 -4.24
CA HIS A 65 -24.90 -17.32 -3.43
C HIS A 65 -25.53 -16.15 -4.18
N ALA A 66 -24.76 -15.45 -5.01
CA ALA A 66 -25.29 -14.38 -5.88
C ALA A 66 -26.30 -14.91 -6.91
N MET A 67 -26.22 -16.19 -7.29
CA MET A 67 -27.21 -16.88 -8.12
C MET A 67 -28.42 -17.42 -7.32
N GLY A 68 -28.53 -17.08 -6.03
CA GLY A 68 -29.63 -17.52 -5.15
C GLY A 68 -29.50 -18.95 -4.62
N GLN A 69 -28.33 -19.59 -4.79
CA GLN A 69 -28.10 -20.94 -4.27
C GLN A 69 -27.77 -20.92 -2.77
N ARG A 70 -28.28 -21.92 -2.05
CA ARG A 70 -27.89 -22.20 -0.66
C ARG A 70 -26.59 -23.00 -0.66
N THR A 71 -25.60 -22.56 0.11
CA THR A 71 -24.27 -23.17 0.13
C THR A 71 -23.84 -23.48 1.56
N GLY A 72 -22.98 -24.50 1.74
CA GLY A 72 -22.46 -24.87 3.05
C GLY A 72 -21.03 -25.36 3.02
N ILE A 73 -20.43 -25.45 4.20
CA ILE A 73 -19.06 -25.92 4.42
C ILE A 73 -19.08 -26.92 5.58
N LEU A 74 -18.56 -28.11 5.33
CA LEU A 74 -18.38 -29.16 6.33
C LEU A 74 -17.05 -29.01 7.03
N PHE A 75 -17.12 -29.01 8.35
CA PHE A 75 -15.96 -29.09 9.23
C PHE A 75 -16.00 -30.42 9.98
N GLY A 76 -14.88 -31.14 9.91
CA GLY A 76 -14.74 -32.44 10.55
C GLY A 76 -14.49 -32.36 12.05
N ARG A 77 -14.47 -33.52 12.68
CA ARG A 77 -14.15 -33.66 14.11
C ARG A 77 -12.67 -33.31 14.34
N GLU A 78 -12.35 -32.65 15.45
CA GLU A 78 -10.99 -32.16 15.79
C GLU A 78 -9.88 -33.21 15.58
N ARG A 79 -10.09 -34.46 16.02
CA ARG A 79 -9.06 -35.50 15.98
C ARG A 79 -9.04 -36.35 14.70
N PHE A 80 -10.19 -36.54 14.08
CA PHE A 80 -10.35 -37.54 13.01
C PHE A 80 -10.79 -36.93 11.68
N GLY A 81 -11.14 -35.64 11.66
CA GLY A 81 -11.67 -34.95 10.50
C GLY A 81 -13.05 -35.46 10.10
N LEU A 82 -13.31 -35.37 8.79
CA LEU A 82 -14.47 -35.96 8.14
C LEU A 82 -14.17 -37.41 7.75
N TYR A 83 -15.15 -38.29 7.94
CA TYR A 83 -15.15 -39.64 7.41
C TYR A 83 -15.30 -39.64 5.87
N ASN A 84 -14.98 -40.77 5.23
CA ASN A 84 -14.98 -40.87 3.78
C ASN A 84 -16.39 -40.71 3.19
N ASP A 85 -17.39 -41.30 3.85
CA ASP A 85 -18.80 -41.16 3.52
C ASP A 85 -19.28 -39.71 3.69
N GLU A 86 -18.86 -39.01 4.75
CA GLU A 86 -19.17 -37.59 4.96
C GLU A 86 -18.57 -36.69 3.86
N VAL A 87 -17.32 -36.94 3.46
CA VAL A 87 -16.70 -36.24 2.31
C VAL A 87 -17.44 -36.58 1.01
N GLY A 88 -17.91 -37.83 0.87
CA GLY A 88 -18.67 -38.30 -0.28
C GLY A 88 -19.92 -37.48 -0.57
N LEU A 89 -20.59 -36.98 0.49
CA LEU A 89 -21.80 -36.16 0.42
C LEU A 89 -21.57 -34.71 -0.01
N ALA A 90 -20.33 -34.20 0.05
CA ALA A 90 -20.00 -32.85 -0.42
C ALA A 90 -19.76 -32.81 -1.93
N ASP A 91 -19.90 -31.65 -2.58
CA ASP A 91 -19.63 -31.51 -4.01
C ASP A 91 -18.13 -31.45 -4.32
N GLU A 92 -17.40 -30.66 -3.53
CA GLU A 92 -15.98 -30.38 -3.73
C GLU A 92 -15.21 -30.33 -2.40
N ILE A 93 -13.89 -30.32 -2.48
CA ILE A 93 -12.98 -30.29 -1.33
C ILE A 93 -12.29 -28.94 -1.23
N VAL A 94 -12.14 -28.43 0.00
CA VAL A 94 -11.20 -27.37 0.34
C VAL A 94 -10.03 -27.93 1.11
N THR A 95 -8.82 -27.65 0.64
CA THR A 95 -7.57 -27.96 1.33
C THR A 95 -6.79 -26.67 1.54
N PHE A 96 -6.43 -26.40 2.79
CA PHE A 96 -5.62 -25.22 3.14
C PHE A 96 -4.16 -25.46 2.73
N PRO A 97 -3.47 -24.46 2.16
CA PRO A 97 -2.05 -24.55 1.82
C PRO A 97 -1.20 -24.34 3.09
N VAL A 98 -1.28 -25.30 4.00
CA VAL A 98 -0.49 -25.36 5.24
C VAL A 98 0.70 -26.31 5.07
N ASP A 99 1.62 -26.31 6.03
CA ASP A 99 2.74 -27.24 6.06
C ASP A 99 2.23 -28.70 5.91
N PRO A 100 2.67 -29.47 4.91
CA PRO A 100 2.25 -30.86 4.73
C PRO A 100 2.53 -31.74 5.96
N ASP A 101 3.63 -31.49 6.68
CA ASP A 101 4.01 -32.25 7.88
C ASP A 101 3.14 -31.89 9.10
N PHE A 102 2.51 -30.70 9.07
CA PHE A 102 1.61 -30.19 10.11
C PHE A 102 0.31 -29.65 9.51
N SER A 103 -0.34 -30.48 8.71
CA SER A 103 -1.45 -30.05 7.86
C SER A 103 -2.81 -29.91 8.56
N SER A 104 -2.90 -30.28 9.84
CA SER A 104 -4.13 -30.20 10.62
C SER A 104 -4.30 -28.84 11.29
N LEU A 105 -5.24 -28.04 10.81
CA LEU A 105 -5.71 -26.85 11.52
C LEU A 105 -6.74 -27.22 12.59
N ASN A 106 -6.77 -26.45 13.68
CA ASN A 106 -7.87 -26.52 14.63
C ASN A 106 -9.19 -26.13 13.93
N ILE A 107 -10.31 -26.73 14.35
CA ILE A 107 -11.61 -26.53 13.69
C ILE A 107 -12.04 -25.06 13.66
N ALA A 108 -11.79 -24.30 14.73
CA ALA A 108 -12.13 -22.88 14.80
C ALA A 108 -11.24 -22.04 13.88
N GLN A 109 -9.97 -22.44 13.68
CA GLN A 109 -9.07 -21.78 12.73
C GLN A 109 -9.50 -22.03 11.29
N ALA A 110 -9.87 -23.27 10.94
CA ALA A 110 -10.40 -23.60 9.62
C ALA A 110 -11.70 -22.82 9.33
N ALA A 111 -12.61 -22.76 10.31
CA ALA A 111 -13.83 -21.97 10.20
C ALA A 111 -13.53 -20.47 10.02
N LEU A 112 -12.63 -19.92 10.82
CA LEU A 112 -12.20 -18.51 10.72
C LEU A 112 -11.64 -18.19 9.33
N LEU A 113 -10.73 -19.02 8.80
CA LEU A 113 -10.14 -18.79 7.48
C LEU A 113 -11.20 -18.84 6.37
N MET A 114 -12.12 -19.81 6.40
CA MET A 114 -13.20 -19.87 5.42
C MET A 114 -14.16 -18.69 5.52
N SER A 115 -14.54 -18.29 6.74
CA SER A 115 -15.38 -17.11 6.96
C SER A 115 -14.69 -15.82 6.49
N TYR A 116 -13.38 -15.70 6.71
CA TYR A 116 -12.58 -14.58 6.24
C TYR A 116 -12.52 -14.54 4.70
N GLU A 117 -12.23 -15.66 4.04
CA GLU A 117 -12.20 -15.73 2.57
C GLU A 117 -13.58 -15.47 1.94
N TRP A 118 -14.66 -15.93 2.58
CA TRP A 118 -16.02 -15.60 2.19
C TRP A 118 -16.34 -14.11 2.33
N MET A 119 -15.94 -13.47 3.43
CA MET A 119 -16.14 -12.03 3.63
C MET A 119 -15.33 -11.24 2.59
N LYS A 120 -14.06 -11.59 2.43
CA LYS A 120 -13.12 -10.96 1.49
C LYS A 120 -13.62 -11.04 0.05
N SER A 121 -14.19 -12.17 -0.36
CA SER A 121 -14.74 -12.36 -1.71
C SER A 121 -15.98 -11.50 -2.01
N GLY A 122 -16.58 -10.86 -1.01
CA GLY A 122 -17.65 -9.88 -1.18
C GLY A 122 -17.17 -8.42 -1.24
N LEU A 123 -15.87 -8.15 -1.09
CA LEU A 123 -15.33 -6.79 -1.17
C LEU A 123 -15.16 -6.37 -2.63
N GLU A 124 -15.42 -5.10 -2.95
CA GLU A 124 -15.10 -4.52 -4.26
C GLU A 124 -13.58 -4.52 -4.53
N ASP A 125 -12.79 -4.34 -3.47
CA ASP A 125 -11.34 -4.42 -3.47
C ASP A 125 -10.89 -5.28 -2.28
N GLU A 126 -10.37 -6.48 -2.58
CA GLU A 126 -9.93 -7.47 -1.58
C GLU A 126 -8.76 -6.97 -0.72
N THR A 127 -8.05 -5.92 -1.14
CA THR A 127 -6.90 -5.36 -0.43
C THR A 127 -7.26 -4.15 0.45
N LYS A 128 -8.49 -3.64 0.30
CA LYS A 128 -8.94 -2.46 1.03
C LYS A 128 -9.10 -2.78 2.52
N THR A 129 -8.49 -1.94 3.35
CA THR A 129 -8.59 -1.98 4.80
C THR A 129 -9.51 -0.87 5.31
N ASN A 130 -9.98 -0.99 6.56
CA ASN A 130 -10.78 0.06 7.20
C ASN A 130 -9.99 1.35 7.45
N PHE A 131 -8.66 1.25 7.48
CA PHE A 131 -7.75 2.36 7.73
C PHE A 131 -6.59 2.29 6.73
N SER A 132 -6.28 3.42 6.10
CA SER A 132 -5.10 3.59 5.26
C SER A 132 -4.19 4.68 5.85
N GLY A 133 -2.89 4.61 5.54
CA GLY A 133 -1.98 5.72 5.79
C GLY A 133 -2.38 6.98 5.01
N PRO A 134 -1.77 8.13 5.32
CA PRO A 134 -1.98 9.35 4.54
C PRO A 134 -1.59 9.11 3.08
N ASP A 135 -2.38 9.63 2.15
CA ASP A 135 -2.02 9.65 0.75
C ASP A 135 -0.86 10.63 0.54
N MET A 136 0.33 10.09 0.29
CA MET A 136 1.56 10.85 0.15
C MET A 136 1.86 11.00 -1.34
N LYS A 137 1.50 12.15 -1.90
CA LYS A 137 1.77 12.45 -3.30
C LYS A 137 3.28 12.37 -3.59
N PRO A 138 3.71 11.55 -4.57
CA PRO A 138 5.12 11.47 -4.97
C PRO A 138 5.64 12.84 -5.38
N ALA A 139 6.86 13.18 -4.95
CA ALA A 139 7.49 14.41 -5.37
C ALA A 139 7.84 14.38 -6.86
N SER A 140 7.71 15.53 -7.50
CA SER A 140 8.12 15.68 -8.90
C SER A 140 9.65 15.59 -9.04
N LYS A 141 10.11 15.26 -10.26
CA LYS A 141 11.55 15.32 -10.59
C LYS A 141 12.12 16.73 -10.46
N GLU A 142 11.31 17.74 -10.76
CA GLU A 142 11.68 19.14 -10.57
C GLU A 142 12.00 19.44 -9.10
N GLU A 143 11.14 19.01 -8.18
CA GLU A 143 11.38 19.21 -6.76
C GLU A 143 12.62 18.44 -6.27
N LEU A 144 12.80 17.21 -6.72
CA LEU A 144 13.96 16.41 -6.37
C LEU A 144 15.26 17.04 -6.91
N HIS A 145 15.27 17.53 -8.15
CA HIS A 145 16.43 18.23 -8.72
C HIS A 145 16.68 19.57 -8.00
N GLY A 146 15.62 20.26 -7.57
CA GLY A 146 15.74 21.43 -6.70
C GLY A 146 16.42 21.11 -5.37
N LEU A 147 16.13 19.93 -4.78
CA LEU A 147 16.85 19.44 -3.60
C LEU A 147 18.33 19.17 -3.92
N PHE A 148 18.64 18.57 -5.08
CA PHE A 148 20.04 18.33 -5.50
C PHE A 148 20.82 19.62 -5.62
N ALA A 149 20.31 20.60 -6.37
CA ALA A 149 20.96 21.89 -6.54
C ALA A 149 21.21 22.57 -5.20
N TYR A 150 20.23 22.52 -4.29
CA TYR A 150 20.37 23.11 -2.96
C TYR A 150 21.44 22.41 -2.11
N LEU A 151 21.41 21.07 -2.07
CA LEU A 151 22.35 20.27 -1.30
C LEU A 151 23.77 20.34 -1.86
N GLU A 152 23.93 20.25 -3.17
CA GLU A 152 25.22 20.38 -3.86
C GLU A 152 25.84 21.75 -3.58
N GLY A 153 25.06 22.84 -3.65
CA GLY A 153 25.53 24.18 -3.31
C GLY A 153 26.00 24.31 -1.86
N ALA A 154 25.21 23.78 -0.91
CA ALA A 154 25.56 23.79 0.52
C ALA A 154 26.84 22.98 0.81
N LEU A 155 26.99 21.79 0.19
CA LEU A 155 28.16 20.94 0.35
C LEU A 155 29.41 21.52 -0.30
N GLU A 156 29.27 22.16 -1.46
CA GLU A 156 30.36 22.86 -2.16
C GLU A 156 30.94 23.98 -1.29
N ALA A 157 30.08 24.84 -0.72
CA ALA A 157 30.50 25.93 0.17
C ALA A 157 31.26 25.45 1.41
N ARG A 158 31.00 24.22 1.86
CA ARG A 158 31.65 23.56 3.00
C ARG A 158 32.90 22.76 2.58
N GLY A 159 33.24 22.71 1.29
CA GLY A 159 34.42 22.02 0.78
C GLY A 159 34.32 20.49 0.77
N TYR A 160 33.12 19.92 0.80
CA TYR A 160 32.89 18.47 0.83
C TYR A 160 33.46 17.73 -0.40
N PHE A 161 33.37 18.33 -1.58
CA PHE A 161 33.76 17.70 -2.85
C PHE A 161 35.26 17.79 -3.13
N ARG A 162 36.08 17.09 -2.34
CA ARG A 162 37.54 17.03 -2.49
C ARG A 162 38.08 15.59 -2.52
N PRO A 163 39.14 15.32 -3.31
CA PRO A 163 39.84 16.23 -4.22
C PRO A 163 39.04 16.50 -5.51
N ALA A 164 39.35 17.60 -6.21
CA ALA A 164 38.60 18.06 -7.39
C ALA A 164 38.35 16.98 -8.48
N PRO A 165 39.30 16.08 -8.79
CA PRO A 165 39.06 15.02 -9.79
C PRO A 165 37.94 14.03 -9.40
N LYS A 166 37.63 13.87 -8.11
CA LYS A 166 36.59 12.95 -7.63
C LYS A 166 35.20 13.60 -7.56
N LYS A 167 35.11 14.93 -7.65
CA LYS A 167 33.87 15.69 -7.49
C LYS A 167 32.71 15.19 -8.37
N PRO A 168 32.90 14.94 -9.69
CA PRO A 168 31.81 14.44 -10.53
C PRO A 168 31.21 13.13 -10.01
N LYS A 169 32.06 12.16 -9.64
CA LYS A 169 31.62 10.86 -9.13
C LYS A 169 30.92 10.97 -7.77
N MET A 170 31.36 11.91 -6.92
CA MET A 170 30.71 12.16 -5.62
C MET A 170 29.30 12.73 -5.79
N ILE A 171 29.11 13.64 -6.76
CA ILE A 171 27.80 14.20 -7.10
C ILE A 171 26.88 13.10 -7.65
N ASP A 172 27.37 12.26 -8.58
CA ASP A 172 26.59 11.15 -9.12
C ASP A 172 26.14 10.18 -8.02
N ASN A 173 27.04 9.82 -7.10
CA ASN A 173 26.72 8.95 -5.98
C ASN A 173 25.69 9.59 -5.04
N LEU A 174 25.80 10.90 -4.77
CA LEU A 174 24.84 11.64 -3.95
C LEU A 174 23.45 11.60 -4.58
N ARG A 175 23.36 11.90 -5.89
CA ARG A 175 22.09 11.84 -6.64
C ARG A 175 21.52 10.43 -6.63
N ALA A 176 22.34 9.41 -6.88
CA ALA A 176 21.91 8.01 -6.91
C ALA A 176 21.34 7.50 -5.57
N VAL A 177 21.87 7.98 -4.44
CA VAL A 177 21.31 7.65 -3.11
C VAL A 177 19.93 8.29 -2.95
N LEU A 178 19.78 9.56 -3.33
CA LEU A 178 18.55 10.30 -3.13
C LEU A 178 17.45 10.00 -4.16
N THR A 179 17.79 9.47 -5.35
CA THR A 179 16.78 9.02 -6.33
C THR A 179 16.15 7.68 -5.98
N ARG A 180 16.80 6.84 -5.15
CA ARG A 180 16.31 5.51 -4.78
C ARG A 180 15.08 5.54 -3.87
N ALA A 181 14.99 6.56 -3.02
CA ALA A 181 14.02 6.60 -1.93
C ALA A 181 12.56 6.87 -2.38
N GLY A 182 12.34 7.37 -3.60
CA GLY A 182 10.99 7.62 -4.09
C GLY A 182 10.19 8.64 -3.27
N PHE A 183 10.84 9.71 -2.82
CA PHE A 183 10.27 10.67 -1.87
C PHE A 183 8.92 11.28 -2.30
N ALA A 184 8.07 11.53 -1.30
CA ALA A 184 6.88 12.36 -1.41
C ALA A 184 7.19 13.85 -1.21
N GLU A 185 6.30 14.73 -1.69
CA GLU A 185 6.47 16.19 -1.56
C GLU A 185 6.72 16.66 -0.10
N PRO A 186 6.00 16.15 0.93
CA PRO A 186 6.24 16.55 2.31
C PRO A 186 7.63 16.12 2.81
N GLU A 187 8.13 14.98 2.37
CA GLU A 187 9.43 14.46 2.76
C GLU A 187 10.56 15.32 2.20
N LEU A 188 10.45 15.74 0.94
CA LEU A 188 11.40 16.70 0.35
C LEU A 188 11.39 18.04 1.10
N LYS A 189 10.23 18.51 1.57
CA LYS A 189 10.14 19.73 2.40
C LYS A 189 10.89 19.55 3.72
N VAL A 190 10.75 18.41 4.38
CA VAL A 190 11.50 18.07 5.61
C VAL A 190 13.00 18.04 5.33
N LEU A 191 13.44 17.35 4.27
CA LEU A 191 14.86 17.28 3.91
C LEU A 191 15.46 18.66 3.61
N ARG A 192 14.76 19.50 2.84
CA ARG A 192 15.16 20.88 2.61
C ARG A 192 15.25 21.67 3.93
N GLY A 193 14.31 21.45 4.85
CA GLY A 193 14.32 22.06 6.17
C GLY A 193 15.56 21.67 6.99
N ILE A 194 15.91 20.38 6.99
CA ILE A 194 17.12 19.85 7.65
C ILE A 194 18.37 20.50 7.05
N ILE A 195 18.51 20.46 5.73
CA ILE A 195 19.68 21.03 5.02
C ILE A 195 19.77 22.53 5.29
N SER A 196 18.64 23.25 5.25
CA SER A 196 18.60 24.68 5.56
C SER A 196 19.01 24.98 6.99
N SER A 197 18.60 24.16 7.96
CA SER A 197 19.02 24.33 9.35
C SER A 197 20.52 24.12 9.52
N LEU A 198 21.06 23.03 8.96
CA LEU A 198 22.50 22.71 9.03
C LEU A 198 23.36 23.70 8.24
N ASP A 199 22.85 24.20 7.13
CA ASP A 199 23.55 25.21 6.35
C ASP A 199 23.56 26.55 7.08
N ARG A 200 22.45 26.94 7.74
CA ARG A 200 22.27 28.23 8.42
C ARG A 200 22.92 28.34 9.80
N PHE A 201 22.88 27.27 10.58
CA PHE A 201 23.29 27.27 11.97
C PHE A 201 24.49 26.37 12.19
N SER A 202 25.25 26.61 13.26
CA SER A 202 26.37 25.76 13.66
C SER A 202 26.24 25.39 15.13
N PRO A 203 26.93 24.36 15.63
CA PRO A 203 26.90 24.06 17.06
C PRO A 203 27.29 25.25 17.96
N ALA A 204 28.19 26.12 17.48
CA ALA A 204 28.60 27.34 18.18
C ALA A 204 27.60 28.51 18.07
N MET A 205 26.67 28.44 17.11
CA MET A 205 25.59 29.41 16.90
C MET A 205 24.29 28.64 16.59
N PRO A 206 23.66 28.03 17.60
CA PRO A 206 22.44 27.27 17.41
C PRO A 206 21.28 28.20 17.07
N ARG A 207 20.23 27.63 16.47
CA ARG A 207 18.98 28.35 16.28
C ARG A 207 18.37 28.62 17.66
N GLY A 208 18.23 29.89 18.03
CA GLY A 208 17.60 30.31 19.28
C GLY A 208 16.09 29.99 19.34
N ASP A 209 15.39 30.52 20.34
CA ASP A 209 13.93 30.40 20.50
C ASP A 209 13.12 31.30 19.53
N GLY A 210 13.82 32.16 18.77
CA GLY A 210 13.26 33.21 17.91
C GLY A 210 12.82 32.79 16.50
N SER A 211 11.81 33.54 16.02
CA SER A 211 11.26 33.54 14.66
C SER A 211 12.30 33.84 13.56
N PRO A 212 11.99 33.70 12.25
CA PRO A 212 12.96 33.73 11.12
C PRO A 212 13.82 35.00 10.92
N GLY A 213 13.82 35.95 11.85
CA GLY A 213 14.58 37.21 11.82
C GLY A 213 16.04 37.08 12.27
N ASP A 214 16.39 36.05 13.03
CA ASP A 214 17.73 35.91 13.66
C ASP A 214 18.76 35.22 12.77
N ASP A 215 18.53 35.18 11.45
CA ASP A 215 19.47 34.60 10.49
C ASP A 215 20.59 35.62 10.21
N PRO A 216 21.85 35.37 10.65
CA PRO A 216 22.96 36.30 10.49
C PRO A 216 23.36 36.53 9.02
N ARG A 217 22.80 35.76 8.07
CA ARG A 217 23.01 35.91 6.62
C ARG A 217 21.82 36.51 5.88
N ARG A 218 20.70 36.80 6.55
CA ARG A 218 19.52 37.36 5.90
C ARG A 218 19.74 38.85 5.61
N LEU A 219 19.77 39.20 4.32
CA LEU A 219 19.76 40.60 3.90
C LEU A 219 18.52 41.30 4.49
N PRO A 220 18.64 42.55 4.97
CA PRO A 220 17.48 43.35 5.39
C PRO A 220 16.40 43.34 4.30
N ALA A 221 15.12 43.31 4.69
CA ALA A 221 14.00 43.18 3.74
C ALA A 221 14.03 44.22 2.60
N ALA A 222 14.57 45.41 2.87
CA ALA A 222 14.82 46.45 1.88
C ALA A 222 15.87 46.04 0.83
N ALA A 223 16.99 45.46 1.24
CA ALA A 223 18.06 44.99 0.35
C ALA A 223 17.60 43.78 -0.49
N ALA A 224 16.79 42.88 0.07
CA ALA A 224 16.20 41.76 -0.67
C ALA A 224 15.21 42.24 -1.75
N ARG A 225 14.40 43.27 -1.47
CA ARG A 225 13.49 43.89 -2.44
C ARG A 225 14.25 44.60 -3.56
N ALA A 226 15.32 45.33 -3.24
CA ALA A 226 16.17 45.99 -4.23
C ALA A 226 16.82 44.98 -5.18
N ARG A 227 17.39 43.89 -4.65
CA ARG A 227 18.01 42.83 -5.46
C ARG A 227 17.01 42.13 -6.38
N LYS A 228 15.77 41.91 -5.91
CA LYS A 228 14.69 41.32 -6.71
C LYS A 228 14.22 42.27 -7.82
N ALA A 229 14.13 43.57 -7.54
CA ALA A 229 13.78 44.58 -8.55
C ALA A 229 14.87 44.71 -9.62
N GLU A 230 16.15 44.63 -9.24
CA GLU A 230 17.28 44.70 -10.16
C GLU A 230 17.38 43.45 -11.06
N ALA A 231 17.16 42.25 -10.50
CA ALA A 231 17.08 41.02 -11.27
C ALA A 231 15.92 41.03 -12.28
N ALA A 232 14.75 41.58 -11.90
CA ALA A 232 13.61 41.74 -12.80
C ALA A 232 13.90 42.75 -13.93
N ARG A 233 14.64 43.81 -13.63
CA ARG A 233 15.04 44.83 -14.61
C ARG A 233 16.04 44.30 -15.64
N LEU A 234 16.99 43.48 -15.21
CA LEU A 234 17.95 42.79 -16.09
C LEU A 234 17.27 41.74 -16.99
N ALA A 235 16.24 41.06 -16.50
CA ALA A 235 15.45 40.11 -17.29
C ALA A 235 14.54 40.78 -18.33
N GLY A 236 14.15 42.05 -18.12
CA GLY A 236 13.31 42.81 -19.04
C GLY A 236 14.05 43.51 -20.18
N ALA A 237 15.35 43.79 -20.03
CA ALA A 237 16.16 44.53 -20.99
C ALA A 237 16.63 43.72 -22.22
N GLY A 238 16.36 42.41 -22.27
CA GLY A 238 16.79 41.53 -23.36
C GLY A 238 15.75 41.25 -24.44
N LYS A 239 14.70 42.08 -24.57
CA LYS A 239 13.59 41.83 -25.51
C LYS A 239 13.36 42.85 -26.62
N ASP A 240 14.10 43.96 -26.64
CA ASP A 240 13.97 44.98 -27.69
C ASP A 240 15.28 45.09 -28.48
N ASP A 241 15.48 44.20 -29.46
CA ASP A 241 16.32 44.48 -30.62
C ASP A 241 15.50 44.13 -31.88
N ASP A 242 15.13 45.21 -32.56
CA ASP A 242 14.21 45.35 -33.68
C ASP A 242 14.85 44.77 -34.97
N ILE A 243 14.35 43.65 -35.50
CA ILE A 243 14.68 43.18 -36.86
C ILE A 243 13.59 43.72 -37.80
N PRO A 244 13.90 44.63 -38.75
CA PRO A 244 12.88 45.17 -39.64
C PRO A 244 12.42 44.11 -40.66
N PRO A 245 11.14 44.13 -41.06
CA PRO A 245 10.59 43.16 -42.00
C PRO A 245 11.07 43.44 -43.43
N LEU A 246 11.66 42.44 -44.07
CA LEU A 246 11.94 42.47 -45.50
C LEU A 246 10.63 42.34 -46.28
N GLY A 247 10.23 43.44 -46.92
CA GLY A 247 9.06 43.54 -47.78
C GLY A 247 9.19 42.69 -49.05
N GLY A 248 8.04 42.16 -49.49
CA GLY A 248 7.93 41.42 -50.74
C GLY A 248 7.89 42.31 -51.98
N LYS A 249 8.25 41.72 -53.12
CA LYS A 249 7.70 42.01 -54.45
C LYS A 249 7.81 40.72 -55.27
N GLY A 250 6.69 40.30 -55.85
CA GLY A 250 6.68 39.31 -56.91
C GLY A 250 7.08 39.92 -58.25
N THR A 251 7.57 39.08 -59.15
CA THR A 251 7.39 39.16 -60.60
C THR A 251 7.41 37.75 -61.16
N ASP A 252 6.46 37.48 -62.05
CA ASP A 252 6.40 36.33 -62.96
C ASP A 252 7.70 36.16 -63.78
N ASN A 253 8.09 34.92 -64.07
CA ASN A 253 8.16 34.39 -65.45
C ASN A 253 8.65 32.92 -65.49
N ASP A 254 8.02 32.22 -66.44
CA ASP A 254 8.23 30.87 -67.01
C ASP A 254 7.79 29.62 -66.22
#